data_AF-A0A8T2JVH4-F1
#
_entry.id   AF-A0A8T2JVH4-F1
#
_cell.length_a   1.000
_cell.length_b   1.000
_cell.length_c   1.000
_cell.angle_alpha   90.00
_cell.angle_beta   90.00
_cell.angle_gamma   90.00
#
_symmetry.space_group_name_H-M   'P 1'
#
loop_
_entity.id
_entity.type
_entity.pdbx_description
1 polymer ?
#
loop_
_entity_poly.entity_id
_entity_poly.type
_entity_poly.pdbx_seq_one_letter_code
_entity_poly.pdbx_strand_id
1 'polypeptide(L)'
;MHRTRRGSYRCLVALCAVSLFVPIDVTQRGVSGPEELWVNGLEDAAVNQEHEPMQTADNIQWEPSSFQPSSAFSGADLGTVVADSYRGPGNNDRRINKELPILLWWSENLFPHFPGDTERIDCPFSSCLVTKDKRVKLHKRTKSIIFYGTDFRAYEAPLPRMPHQTWALFHEESPMNNYVLSHSPGIRLFNYTATFRRESDYPLTLQWLPTIGYLQNPAVSIAEKNRWRKSGYAPVLYMQSHCDVPSDRDRYVKELMKYLQIDSYGQCLKNRDLPNKRLEDTSTATTEDPEFMKFTARYKFHLAMENAICADYMTEKLWRPMHLGAIPVYRGSPSVRDWMPSNLSVILIEDFESPKEVAEFIMSLDSDDEKYLKYLEYKKPGGTTNKFLLSSMEKREWGVNDITAPNYLNGFECFVCDKENFRAGAEKMYKKSPKKTPVPEPHIAEYNHMGCPVPVPGFGTAAEIPESDSWMQMWPQDYWQSFDQGEALTEMILRNETNQEKFWDYMHEMYIKRSMNH
;
A
#
# COMPACT_ATOMS: atom_id res chain seq x y z
N MET A 1 -18.74 -9.31 -52.43
CA MET A 1 -20.10 -9.86 -52.64
C MET A 1 -20.82 -9.89 -51.30
N HIS A 2 -21.88 -9.11 -51.16
CA HIS A 2 -22.68 -8.97 -49.95
C HIS A 2 -23.44 -10.25 -49.58
N ARG A 3 -23.50 -10.57 -48.28
CA ARG A 3 -24.73 -11.09 -47.69
C ARG A 3 -24.84 -10.69 -46.21
N THR A 4 -25.78 -9.78 -46.00
CA THR A 4 -26.35 -9.32 -44.74
C THR A 4 -27.19 -10.41 -44.08
N ARG A 5 -27.14 -10.51 -42.75
CA ARG A 5 -28.26 -11.00 -41.94
C ARG A 5 -28.51 -10.04 -40.78
N ARG A 6 -29.67 -9.41 -40.83
CA ARG A 6 -30.32 -8.66 -39.75
C ARG A 6 -30.81 -9.62 -38.68
N GLY A 7 -30.63 -9.23 -37.42
CA GLY A 7 -31.44 -9.68 -36.29
C GLY A 7 -31.75 -8.45 -35.44
N SER A 8 -33.00 -8.03 -35.42
CA SER A 8 -33.52 -6.91 -34.64
C SER A 8 -34.36 -7.48 -33.50
N TYR A 9 -34.10 -7.09 -32.25
CA TYR A 9 -35.15 -6.97 -31.23
C TYR A 9 -34.87 -5.77 -30.32
N ARG A 10 -35.98 -5.10 -29.99
CA ARG A 10 -36.11 -3.76 -29.43
C ARG A 10 -36.00 -3.74 -27.90
N CYS A 11 -35.67 -2.54 -27.43
CA CYS A 11 -35.88 -1.92 -26.12
C CYS A 11 -36.92 -2.53 -25.18
N LEU A 12 -36.60 -2.49 -23.89
CA LEU A 12 -37.54 -2.12 -22.84
C LEU A 12 -36.84 -1.27 -21.78
N VAL A 13 -37.26 -0.01 -21.75
CA VAL A 13 -37.02 0.98 -20.70
C VAL A 13 -38.04 0.71 -19.58
N ALA A 14 -37.60 0.74 -18.32
CA ALA A 14 -38.51 0.90 -17.18
C ALA A 14 -37.82 1.74 -16.09
N LEU A 15 -38.20 3.01 -16.07
CA LEU A 15 -38.12 3.92 -14.93
C LEU A 15 -39.19 3.52 -13.90
N CYS A 16 -38.85 3.54 -12.61
CA CYS A 16 -39.82 3.84 -11.56
C CYS A 16 -39.10 4.44 -10.35
N ALA A 17 -39.22 5.76 -10.22
CA ALA A 17 -39.05 6.49 -8.97
C ALA A 17 -40.35 6.36 -8.17
N VAL A 18 -40.24 6.18 -6.84
CA VAL A 18 -41.32 6.49 -5.90
C VAL A 18 -40.70 7.21 -4.71
N SER A 19 -40.96 8.51 -4.66
CA SER A 19 -40.85 9.38 -3.50
C SER A 19 -42.10 9.21 -2.65
N LEU A 20 -41.95 9.16 -1.32
CA LEU A 20 -43.04 9.41 -0.37
C LEU A 20 -42.56 10.44 0.66
N PHE A 21 -43.12 11.64 0.55
CA PHE A 21 -43.21 12.66 1.59
C PHE A 21 -44.60 12.54 2.24
N VAL A 22 -44.67 12.60 3.57
CA VAL A 22 -45.85 13.06 4.34
C VAL A 22 -45.34 13.79 5.62
N PRO A 23 -46.05 14.83 6.13
CA PRO A 23 -45.46 15.98 6.83
C PRO A 23 -45.78 16.13 8.32
N ILE A 24 -45.04 17.06 8.96
CA ILE A 24 -45.37 18.07 10.02
C ILE A 24 -46.19 17.63 11.26
N ASP A 25 -45.64 17.86 12.48
CA ASP A 25 -46.27 18.84 13.40
C ASP A 25 -45.36 19.36 14.53
N VAL A 26 -45.56 20.64 14.83
CA VAL A 26 -44.95 21.46 15.89
C VAL A 26 -46.06 21.86 16.85
N THR A 27 -45.93 21.58 18.15
CA THR A 27 -46.66 22.37 19.17
C THR A 27 -45.90 22.46 20.49
N GLN A 28 -45.74 23.72 20.92
CA GLN A 28 -45.30 24.20 22.23
C GLN A 28 -46.34 23.98 23.34
N ARG A 29 -45.85 24.08 24.59
CA ARG A 29 -46.42 24.60 25.88
C ARG A 29 -45.99 23.62 26.99
N GLY A 30 -45.18 23.97 27.98
CA GLY A 30 -45.27 25.12 28.91
C GLY A 30 -45.84 24.54 30.23
N VAL A 31 -45.21 24.54 31.40
CA VAL A 31 -44.84 25.65 32.30
C VAL A 31 -44.70 24.97 33.69
N SER A 32 -43.68 25.33 34.48
CA SER A 32 -43.78 25.74 35.92
C SER A 32 -42.48 25.45 36.70
N GLY A 33 -41.84 26.52 37.21
CA GLY A 33 -40.73 26.48 38.18
C GLY A 33 -41.20 26.09 39.60
N PRO A 34 -40.60 26.56 40.72
CA PRO A 34 -39.79 27.78 40.89
C PRO A 34 -38.43 27.57 41.63
N GLU A 35 -37.46 28.47 41.38
CA GLU A 35 -36.85 29.44 42.32
C GLU A 35 -36.00 28.87 43.48
N GLU A 36 -34.72 29.21 43.48
CA GLU A 36 -34.13 29.94 44.61
C GLU A 36 -32.92 30.78 44.17
N LEU A 37 -32.94 32.04 44.60
CA LEU A 37 -31.95 33.10 44.39
C LEU A 37 -30.66 32.82 45.17
N TRP A 38 -29.51 33.29 44.69
CA TRP A 38 -28.59 34.17 45.45
C TRP A 38 -27.79 35.05 44.49
N VAL A 39 -27.59 36.30 44.92
CA VAL A 39 -27.08 37.46 44.18
C VAL A 39 -25.61 37.70 44.52
N ASN A 40 -24.79 38.05 43.52
CA ASN A 40 -23.83 39.18 43.48
C ASN A 40 -22.57 38.88 42.67
N GLY A 41 -22.13 39.85 41.86
CA GLY A 41 -20.75 39.97 41.39
C GLY A 41 -20.61 40.32 39.92
N LEU A 42 -20.79 41.59 39.58
CA LEU A 42 -20.29 42.19 38.34
C LEU A 42 -18.76 42.28 38.41
N GLU A 43 -18.06 41.79 37.39
CA GLU A 43 -16.84 42.41 36.85
C GLU A 43 -16.52 41.85 35.45
N ASP A 44 -16.16 42.75 34.55
CA ASP A 44 -15.86 42.51 33.14
C ASP A 44 -14.70 41.51 32.94
N ALA A 45 -14.87 40.54 32.04
CA ALA A 45 -13.75 39.78 31.49
C ALA A 45 -13.91 39.60 29.98
N ALA A 46 -13.02 40.30 29.28
CA ALA A 46 -12.88 40.31 27.84
C ALA A 46 -12.57 38.92 27.26
N VAL A 47 -12.98 38.78 26.00
CA VAL A 47 -12.69 37.71 25.05
C VAL A 47 -11.21 37.35 25.05
N ASN A 48 -10.88 36.10 25.40
CA ASN A 48 -9.62 35.46 25.04
C ASN A 48 -9.92 34.33 24.04
N GLN A 49 -9.83 34.65 22.76
CA GLN A 49 -9.52 33.65 21.74
C GLN A 49 -8.03 33.33 21.87
N GLU A 50 -7.71 32.19 22.47
CA GLU A 50 -6.36 31.63 22.40
C GLU A 50 -6.05 31.32 20.92
N HIS A 51 -5.22 32.18 20.31
CA HIS A 51 -4.54 31.86 19.06
C HIS A 51 -3.41 30.88 19.41
N GLU A 52 -3.48 29.65 18.88
CA GLU A 52 -2.33 28.77 18.83
C GLU A 52 -1.15 29.48 18.13
N PRO A 53 0.09 29.35 18.61
CA PRO A 53 1.23 30.08 18.05
C PRO A 53 1.53 29.60 16.63
N MET A 54 1.48 30.56 15.69
CA MET A 54 1.80 30.38 14.27
C MET A 54 3.27 29.97 14.10
N GLN A 55 3.54 28.74 13.65
CA GLN A 55 4.89 28.20 13.50
C GLN A 55 5.54 28.63 12.18
N THR A 56 6.77 29.14 12.25
CA THR A 56 7.66 29.38 11.11
C THR A 56 8.39 28.10 10.73
N ALA A 57 8.83 27.95 9.48
CA ALA A 57 9.48 26.72 9.01
C ALA A 57 10.79 26.38 9.72
N ASP A 58 11.39 27.34 10.45
CA ASP A 58 12.57 27.12 11.29
C ASP A 58 12.24 26.55 12.67
N ASN A 59 10.96 26.64 13.11
CA ASN A 59 10.50 26.18 14.41
C ASN A 59 9.67 24.88 14.35
N ILE A 60 9.38 24.35 13.15
CA ILE A 60 8.70 23.05 13.00
C ILE A 60 9.75 21.96 13.12
N GLN A 61 9.80 21.32 14.28
CA GLN A 61 10.61 20.15 14.52
C GLN A 61 9.76 18.91 14.21
N TRP A 62 9.97 18.33 13.03
CA TRP A 62 9.43 17.02 12.70
C TRP A 62 10.16 15.97 13.55
N GLU A 63 9.41 15.09 14.22
CA GLU A 63 10.04 14.00 14.96
C GLU A 63 10.91 13.16 14.02
N PRO A 64 12.16 12.84 14.40
CA PRO A 64 12.99 11.99 13.58
C PRO A 64 12.34 10.61 13.41
N SER A 65 12.11 10.23 12.15
CA SER A 65 11.92 8.86 11.66
C SER A 65 10.59 8.14 11.94
N SER A 66 9.48 8.58 11.36
CA SER A 66 8.28 7.72 11.23
C SER A 66 8.44 6.68 10.11
N PHE A 67 9.29 6.97 9.10
CA PHE A 67 9.77 6.00 8.13
C PHE A 67 11.29 5.90 8.18
N GLN A 68 11.78 4.91 8.91
CA GLN A 68 13.05 4.30 8.57
C GLN A 68 12.69 3.15 7.63
N PRO A 69 13.08 3.18 6.35
CA PRO A 69 12.92 2.03 5.50
C PRO A 69 13.78 0.93 6.13
N SER A 70 13.11 0.00 6.78
CA SER A 70 13.50 -1.40 6.70
C SER A 70 13.05 -1.92 5.33
N SER A 71 13.43 -1.21 4.25
CA SER A 71 13.63 -1.93 3.00
C SER A 71 14.69 -2.98 3.33
N ALA A 72 14.54 -4.21 2.84
CA ALA A 72 15.51 -5.29 3.04
C ALA A 72 16.96 -4.90 2.69
N PHE A 73 17.16 -3.74 2.06
CA PHE A 73 18.41 -3.21 1.58
C PHE A 73 18.59 -1.72 1.88
N SER A 74 18.84 -1.36 3.15
CA SER A 74 19.71 -0.21 3.44
C SER A 74 20.91 -0.69 4.24
N GLY A 75 21.98 -1.03 3.52
CA GLY A 75 23.27 -1.31 4.13
C GLY A 75 23.92 -0.04 4.69
N ALA A 76 24.60 -0.20 5.83
CA ALA A 76 25.33 0.79 6.63
C ALA A 76 24.41 1.75 7.42
N ASP A 77 24.55 1.94 8.73
CA ASP A 77 25.72 1.85 9.60
C ASP A 77 25.21 1.64 11.05
N LEU A 78 25.47 0.49 11.67
CA LEU A 78 25.14 0.26 13.09
C LEU A 78 26.43 -0.05 13.83
N GLY A 79 26.89 0.92 14.63
CA GLY A 79 27.91 0.71 15.64
C GLY A 79 27.56 -0.51 16.50
N THR A 80 28.60 -1.27 16.86
CA THR A 80 28.58 -2.57 17.51
C THR A 80 27.75 -2.61 18.80
N VAL A 81 26.45 -2.78 18.66
CA VAL A 81 25.55 -3.34 19.67
C VAL A 81 25.03 -4.63 19.08
N VAL A 82 25.44 -5.77 19.62
CA VAL A 82 24.89 -7.07 19.23
C VAL A 82 23.46 -7.07 19.77
N ALA A 83 22.51 -6.58 18.98
CA ALA A 83 21.10 -6.70 19.28
C ALA A 83 20.75 -8.19 19.24
N ASP A 84 20.14 -8.71 20.31
CA ASP A 84 19.57 -10.05 20.29
C ASP A 84 18.52 -10.12 19.16
N SER A 85 18.50 -11.25 18.44
CA SER A 85 17.50 -11.53 17.41
C SER A 85 16.10 -11.44 17.99
N TYR A 86 15.15 -10.86 17.24
CA TYR A 86 13.77 -10.74 17.69
C TYR A 86 13.15 -12.13 17.88
N ARG A 87 12.67 -12.42 19.10
CA ARG A 87 12.09 -13.73 19.44
C ARG A 87 10.57 -13.76 19.49
N GLY A 88 9.89 -12.68 19.11
CA GLY A 88 8.44 -12.61 19.23
C GLY A 88 7.94 -12.09 20.60
N PRO A 89 6.63 -11.92 20.74
CA PRO A 89 5.99 -11.44 21.97
C PRO A 89 5.98 -12.46 23.13
N GLY A 90 6.33 -13.73 22.87
CA GLY A 90 6.39 -14.80 23.86
C GLY A 90 5.09 -15.59 24.01
N ASN A 91 5.22 -16.85 24.42
CA ASN A 91 4.11 -17.76 24.74
C ASN A 91 4.53 -18.84 25.76
N ASN A 92 3.63 -19.79 26.03
CA ASN A 92 3.84 -20.89 26.98
C ASN A 92 4.28 -22.23 26.34
N ASP A 93 4.76 -22.23 25.10
CA ASP A 93 5.16 -23.43 24.36
C ASP A 93 6.52 -23.98 24.86
N ARG A 94 6.46 -25.16 25.46
CA ARG A 94 7.63 -25.83 26.06
C ARG A 94 8.35 -26.80 25.13
N ARG A 95 7.89 -26.94 23.87
CA ARG A 95 8.53 -27.82 22.90
C ARG A 95 9.97 -27.37 22.65
N ILE A 96 10.90 -28.32 22.57
CA ILE A 96 12.30 -28.03 22.20
C ILE A 96 12.41 -27.72 20.70
N ASN A 97 13.50 -27.07 20.27
CA ASN A 97 13.73 -26.71 18.86
C ASN A 97 13.70 -27.90 17.88
N LYS A 98 13.86 -29.14 18.36
CA LYS A 98 13.74 -30.37 17.55
C LYS A 98 12.30 -30.86 17.33
N GLU A 99 11.32 -30.21 17.96
CA GLU A 99 9.89 -30.57 17.86
C GLU A 99 9.07 -29.50 17.12
N LEU A 100 9.56 -28.26 17.04
CA LEU A 100 8.84 -27.14 16.42
C LEU A 100 8.65 -27.31 14.90
N PRO A 101 7.60 -26.75 14.29
CA PRO A 101 7.57 -26.54 12.85
C PRO A 101 8.74 -25.66 12.39
N ILE A 102 9.24 -25.92 11.19
CA ILE A 102 10.24 -25.09 10.53
C ILE A 102 9.54 -24.19 9.51
N LEU A 103 9.80 -22.88 9.55
CA LEU A 103 9.48 -21.96 8.47
C LEU A 103 10.78 -21.62 7.73
N LEU A 104 10.80 -21.85 6.42
CA LEU A 104 11.97 -21.61 5.58
C LEU A 104 11.78 -20.32 4.79
N TRP A 105 12.64 -19.33 4.99
CA TRP A 105 12.73 -18.18 4.11
C TRP A 105 13.48 -18.57 2.83
N TRP A 106 12.79 -18.52 1.69
CA TRP A 106 13.39 -18.77 0.38
C TRP A 106 14.19 -17.57 -0.11
N SER A 107 13.68 -16.36 0.18
CA SER A 107 14.32 -15.07 -0.10
C SER A 107 15.23 -14.68 1.06
N GLU A 108 16.49 -15.08 1.00
CA GLU A 108 17.44 -15.00 2.11
C GLU A 108 17.79 -13.56 2.52
N ASN A 109 17.68 -12.61 1.59
CA ASN A 109 18.01 -11.20 1.82
C ASN A 109 16.99 -10.47 2.71
N LEU A 110 15.78 -11.00 2.86
CA LEU A 110 14.72 -10.45 3.70
C LEU A 110 14.59 -11.23 5.03
N PHE A 111 15.50 -12.15 5.34
CA PHE A 111 15.47 -12.89 6.60
C PHE A 111 15.70 -11.94 7.79
N PRO A 112 14.72 -11.76 8.69
CA PRO A 112 14.75 -10.66 9.67
C PRO A 112 15.62 -10.94 10.91
N HIS A 113 16.27 -12.10 11.00
CA HIS A 113 17.03 -12.50 12.19
C HIS A 113 18.53 -12.44 11.91
N PHE A 114 19.15 -11.31 12.21
CA PHE A 114 20.61 -11.12 12.11
C PHE A 114 21.25 -11.16 13.51
N PRO A 115 22.47 -11.72 13.68
CA PRO A 115 23.34 -12.35 12.68
C PRO A 115 23.07 -13.84 12.41
N GLY A 116 21.98 -14.41 12.95
CA GLY A 116 21.68 -15.83 12.83
C GLY A 116 21.28 -16.27 11.41
N ASP A 117 21.40 -17.58 11.14
CA ASP A 117 20.77 -18.22 9.98
C ASP A 117 19.53 -19.04 10.37
N THR A 118 19.32 -19.20 11.67
CA THR A 118 18.22 -19.95 12.27
C THR A 118 17.90 -19.35 13.63
N GLU A 119 16.63 -19.06 13.89
CA GLU A 119 16.17 -18.52 15.17
C GLU A 119 14.92 -19.26 15.65
N ARG A 120 14.70 -19.29 16.97
CA ARG A 120 13.41 -19.68 17.53
C ARG A 120 12.56 -18.42 17.71
N ILE A 121 11.36 -18.44 17.17
CA ILE A 121 10.34 -17.41 17.44
C ILE A 121 9.25 -17.99 18.33
N ASP A 122 8.83 -17.19 19.30
CA ASP A 122 7.77 -17.42 20.26
C ASP A 122 6.66 -16.39 19.99
N CYS A 123 5.72 -16.75 19.11
CA CYS A 123 4.60 -15.92 18.68
C CYS A 123 3.43 -15.98 19.66
N PRO A 124 2.39 -15.14 19.54
CA PRO A 124 1.32 -15.06 20.55
C PRO A 124 0.71 -16.41 20.95
N PHE A 125 0.55 -17.33 19.99
CA PHE A 125 -0.12 -18.61 20.25
C PHE A 125 0.79 -19.84 20.11
N SER A 126 1.90 -19.76 19.39
CA SER A 126 2.76 -20.91 19.10
C SER A 126 4.22 -20.52 18.83
N SER A 127 5.10 -21.51 18.88
CA SER A 127 6.52 -21.32 18.54
C SER A 127 6.93 -22.07 17.28
N CYS A 128 7.90 -21.51 16.57
CA CYS A 128 8.50 -22.07 15.36
C CYS A 128 10.02 -21.91 15.35
N LEU A 129 10.68 -22.72 14.54
CA LEU A 129 12.07 -22.52 14.16
C LEU A 129 12.08 -21.89 12.77
N VAL A 130 12.65 -20.70 12.63
CA VAL A 130 12.72 -19.98 11.36
C VAL A 130 14.15 -20.02 10.85
N THR A 131 14.34 -20.18 9.54
CA THR A 131 15.67 -20.31 8.96
C THR A 131 15.69 -19.90 7.51
N LYS A 132 16.86 -19.48 7.01
CA LYS A 132 17.15 -19.32 5.59
C LYS A 132 17.98 -20.48 4.99
N ASP A 133 18.26 -21.52 5.77
CA ASP A 133 19.01 -22.70 5.32
C ASP A 133 18.17 -23.61 4.42
N LYS A 134 18.37 -23.48 3.10
CA LYS A 134 17.67 -24.24 2.06
C LYS A 134 17.86 -25.77 2.15
N ARG A 135 18.82 -26.29 2.92
CA ARG A 135 18.99 -27.74 3.13
C ARG A 135 17.76 -28.38 3.80
N VAL A 136 17.01 -27.61 4.58
CA VAL A 136 15.80 -28.09 5.27
C VAL A 136 14.58 -28.15 4.35
N LYS A 137 14.67 -27.76 3.06
CA LYS A 137 13.51 -27.65 2.17
C LYS A 137 12.69 -28.94 2.06
N LEU A 138 13.29 -30.12 2.17
CA LEU A 138 12.58 -31.40 2.07
C LEU A 138 12.25 -32.02 3.43
N HIS A 139 12.59 -31.37 4.55
CA HIS A 139 12.31 -31.91 5.87
C HIS A 139 10.79 -31.97 6.15
N LYS A 140 10.31 -33.06 6.75
CA LYS A 140 8.91 -33.24 7.15
C LYS A 140 8.39 -32.17 8.14
N ARG A 141 9.32 -31.54 8.87
CA ARG A 141 9.04 -30.46 9.82
C ARG A 141 9.02 -29.08 9.17
N THR A 142 9.54 -28.92 7.95
CA THR A 142 9.39 -27.68 7.16
C THR A 142 7.94 -27.60 6.70
N LYS A 143 7.17 -26.77 7.39
CA LYS A 143 5.72 -26.65 7.22
C LYS A 143 5.32 -25.52 6.30
N SER A 144 6.11 -24.44 6.26
CA SER A 144 5.91 -23.34 5.32
C SER A 144 7.23 -22.91 4.70
N ILE A 145 7.17 -22.45 3.46
CA ILE A 145 8.24 -21.72 2.77
C ILE A 145 7.75 -20.29 2.53
N ILE A 146 8.48 -19.30 3.03
CA ILE A 146 8.15 -17.87 2.94
C ILE A 146 8.95 -17.25 1.79
N PHE A 147 8.27 -16.50 0.94
CA PHE A 147 8.82 -15.84 -0.24
C PHE A 147 8.64 -14.33 -0.13
N TYR A 148 9.68 -13.60 -0.52
CA TYR A 148 9.53 -12.19 -0.86
C TYR A 148 9.09 -12.06 -2.32
N GLY A 149 7.97 -11.39 -2.56
CA GLY A 149 7.35 -11.32 -3.89
C GLY A 149 8.24 -10.67 -4.95
N THR A 150 9.00 -9.63 -4.59
CA THR A 150 9.93 -8.96 -5.51
C THR A 150 11.05 -9.89 -5.98
N ASP A 151 11.51 -10.80 -5.12
CA ASP A 151 12.55 -11.78 -5.43
C ASP A 151 12.00 -13.07 -6.03
N PHE A 152 10.68 -13.26 -6.02
CA PHE A 152 10.08 -14.50 -6.49
C PHE A 152 10.26 -14.66 -8.01
N ARG A 153 10.85 -15.78 -8.41
CA ARG A 153 11.02 -16.17 -9.81
C ARG A 153 10.40 -17.54 -10.02
N ALA A 154 9.46 -17.63 -10.97
CA ALA A 154 8.73 -18.87 -11.21
C ALA A 154 9.66 -20.04 -11.60
N TYR A 155 10.73 -19.74 -12.37
CA TYR A 155 11.74 -20.72 -12.79
C TYR A 155 12.70 -21.16 -11.67
N GLU A 156 12.72 -20.49 -10.51
CA GLU A 156 13.58 -20.85 -9.36
C GLU A 156 12.77 -21.45 -8.19
N ALA A 157 11.46 -21.62 -8.36
CA ALA A 157 10.56 -22.03 -7.29
C ALA A 157 10.93 -23.41 -6.74
N PRO A 158 10.89 -23.65 -5.41
CA PRO A 158 11.41 -24.87 -4.78
C PRO A 158 10.55 -26.09 -5.13
N LEU A 159 10.98 -26.83 -6.15
CA LEU A 159 10.36 -28.05 -6.62
C LEU A 159 11.10 -29.31 -6.10
N PRO A 160 10.40 -30.45 -5.89
CA PRO A 160 8.94 -30.58 -5.92
C PRO A 160 8.29 -29.89 -4.70
N ARG A 161 7.08 -29.35 -4.89
CA ARG A 161 6.29 -28.82 -3.77
C ARG A 161 5.73 -29.96 -2.95
N MET A 162 6.14 -30.08 -1.69
CA MET A 162 5.72 -31.20 -0.85
C MET A 162 4.27 -31.02 -0.36
N PRO A 163 3.45 -32.09 -0.26
CA PRO A 163 2.05 -31.99 0.17
C PRO A 163 1.84 -31.45 1.59
N HIS A 164 2.86 -31.55 2.46
CA HIS A 164 2.80 -31.04 3.83
C HIS A 164 3.24 -29.59 3.96
N GLN A 165 3.66 -28.95 2.87
CA GLN A 165 4.17 -27.58 2.83
C GLN A 165 3.14 -26.59 2.32
N THR A 166 3.02 -25.49 3.03
CA THR A 166 2.40 -24.27 2.54
C THR A 166 3.45 -23.32 1.97
N TRP A 167 3.05 -22.45 1.06
CA TRP A 167 3.86 -21.33 0.59
C TRP A 167 3.24 -20.04 1.13
N ALA A 168 4.04 -19.16 1.72
CA ALA A 168 3.60 -17.86 2.23
C ALA A 168 4.27 -16.74 1.44
N LEU A 169 3.52 -15.70 1.10
CA LEU A 169 3.98 -14.56 0.32
C LEU A 169 4.01 -13.32 1.19
N PHE A 170 5.16 -12.66 1.25
CA PHE A 170 5.31 -11.29 1.73
C PHE A 170 5.61 -10.40 0.52
N HIS A 171 4.75 -9.43 0.22
CA HIS A 171 4.89 -8.54 -0.93
C HIS A 171 4.14 -7.21 -0.79
N GLU A 172 4.84 -6.25 -0.24
CA GLU A 172 4.45 -4.87 0.02
C GLU A 172 4.80 -3.89 -1.11
N GLU A 173 5.57 -4.38 -2.08
CA GLU A 173 6.14 -3.60 -3.16
C GLU A 173 5.18 -3.40 -4.33
N SER A 174 5.57 -2.54 -5.27
CA SER A 174 4.80 -2.27 -6.48
C SER A 174 4.50 -3.55 -7.27
N PRO A 175 3.28 -3.73 -7.81
CA PRO A 175 2.98 -4.87 -8.68
C PRO A 175 3.85 -4.90 -9.94
N MET A 176 4.45 -3.77 -10.34
CA MET A 176 5.42 -3.72 -11.45
C MET A 176 6.66 -4.59 -11.19
N ASN A 177 7.00 -4.84 -9.93
CA ASN A 177 8.15 -5.64 -9.57
C ASN A 177 7.92 -7.13 -9.86
N ASN A 178 6.65 -7.58 -9.85
CA ASN A 178 6.32 -8.97 -10.16
C ASN A 178 4.84 -9.15 -10.59
N TYR A 179 4.56 -9.01 -11.88
CA TYR A 179 3.21 -9.22 -12.41
C TYR A 179 2.68 -10.65 -12.28
N VAL A 180 3.53 -11.66 -12.02
CA VAL A 180 3.04 -13.03 -11.80
C VAL A 180 2.04 -13.05 -10.65
N LEU A 181 2.31 -12.26 -9.61
CA LEU A 181 1.47 -12.13 -8.42
C LEU A 181 0.17 -11.35 -8.69
N SER A 182 0.09 -10.60 -9.80
CA SER A 182 -1.14 -9.91 -10.21
C SER A 182 -2.16 -10.84 -10.85
N HIS A 183 -1.75 -12.05 -11.24
CA HIS A 183 -2.59 -13.01 -11.96
C HIS A 183 -3.06 -14.14 -11.06
N SER A 184 -4.26 -14.66 -11.36
CA SER A 184 -4.85 -15.78 -10.60
C SER A 184 -3.93 -17.02 -10.55
N PRO A 185 -3.32 -17.48 -11.64
CA PRO A 185 -2.37 -18.60 -11.59
C PRO A 185 -1.16 -18.36 -10.68
N GLY A 186 -0.70 -17.12 -10.55
CA GLY A 186 0.45 -16.79 -9.70
C GLY A 186 0.11 -16.61 -8.23
N ILE A 187 -0.88 -15.76 -7.90
CA ILE A 187 -1.23 -15.51 -6.48
C ILE A 187 -1.77 -16.76 -5.79
N ARG A 188 -2.48 -17.63 -6.52
CA ARG A 188 -3.01 -18.91 -5.99
C ARG A 188 -1.94 -19.97 -5.74
N LEU A 189 -0.67 -19.70 -6.04
CA LEU A 189 0.45 -20.53 -5.58
C LEU A 189 0.62 -20.45 -4.07
N PHE A 190 0.19 -19.36 -3.43
CA PHE A 190 0.43 -19.11 -2.02
C PHE A 190 -0.79 -19.46 -1.17
N ASN A 191 -0.52 -19.96 0.03
CA ASN A 191 -1.51 -20.29 1.04
C ASN A 191 -1.76 -19.09 1.97
N TYR A 192 -0.72 -18.34 2.33
CA TYR A 192 -0.85 -17.14 3.16
C TYR A 192 -0.20 -15.95 2.45
N THR A 193 -0.77 -14.77 2.63
CA THR A 193 -0.36 -13.55 1.93
C THR A 193 -0.30 -12.37 2.88
N ALA A 194 0.77 -11.59 2.77
CA ALA A 194 0.89 -10.25 3.30
C ALA A 194 1.21 -9.30 2.16
N THR A 195 0.21 -8.55 1.71
CA THR A 195 0.33 -7.62 0.59
C THR A 195 -0.35 -6.29 0.91
N PHE A 196 -0.23 -5.31 0.03
CA PHE A 196 -0.93 -4.03 0.19
C PHE A 196 -2.47 -4.14 0.06
N ARG A 197 -3.02 -5.28 -0.40
CA ARG A 197 -4.47 -5.48 -0.50
C ARG A 197 -5.11 -5.69 0.87
N ARG A 198 -6.24 -5.02 1.11
CA ARG A 198 -6.98 -5.20 2.38
C ARG A 198 -7.56 -6.62 2.54
N GLU A 199 -7.74 -7.33 1.43
CA GLU A 199 -8.21 -8.72 1.41
C GLU A 199 -7.09 -9.74 1.68
N SER A 200 -5.82 -9.32 1.72
CA SER A 200 -4.71 -10.20 2.08
C SER A 200 -4.88 -10.78 3.48
N ASP A 201 -4.37 -11.99 3.72
CA ASP A 201 -4.51 -12.66 5.03
C ASP A 201 -3.91 -11.85 6.19
N TYR A 202 -2.83 -11.12 5.89
CA TYR A 202 -2.16 -10.20 6.78
C TYR A 202 -1.93 -8.85 6.05
N PRO A 203 -2.92 -7.94 6.05
CA PRO A 203 -2.92 -6.79 5.16
C PRO A 203 -1.88 -5.72 5.57
N LEU A 204 -1.16 -5.20 4.57
CA LEU A 204 -0.14 -4.16 4.68
C LEU A 204 -0.58 -2.81 4.10
N THR A 205 -1.88 -2.64 3.85
CA THR A 205 -2.47 -1.48 3.16
C THR A 205 -2.06 -0.12 3.75
N LEU A 206 -1.86 -0.04 5.07
CA LEU A 206 -1.54 1.19 5.80
C LEU A 206 -0.07 1.24 6.26
N GLN A 207 0.85 0.53 5.61
CA GLN A 207 2.25 0.48 6.07
C GLN A 207 2.95 1.83 5.93
N TRP A 208 2.43 2.67 5.02
CA TRP A 208 2.89 4.03 4.81
C TRP A 208 2.06 5.06 5.58
N LEU A 209 1.31 4.63 6.60
CA LEU A 209 0.62 5.49 7.57
C LEU A 209 0.91 4.98 8.99
N PRO A 210 1.89 5.55 9.72
CA PRO A 210 2.34 5.00 11.00
C PRO A 210 1.27 5.15 12.07
N THR A 211 0.64 6.32 12.19
CA THR A 211 -0.45 6.59 13.14
C THR A 211 -1.43 7.62 12.55
N ILE A 212 -2.58 7.83 13.19
CA ILE A 212 -3.44 8.99 12.85
C ILE A 212 -2.76 10.31 13.24
N GLY A 213 -2.02 10.32 14.35
CA GLY A 213 -1.23 11.48 14.80
C GLY A 213 -0.21 11.95 13.76
N TYR A 214 0.33 11.02 12.96
CA TYR A 214 1.22 11.33 11.83
C TYR A 214 0.62 12.39 10.88
N LEU A 215 -0.68 12.31 10.60
CA LEU A 215 -1.37 13.26 9.72
C LEU A 215 -1.67 14.60 10.41
N GLN A 216 -1.71 14.61 11.74
CA GLN A 216 -2.01 15.78 12.56
C GLN A 216 -0.78 16.62 12.90
N ASN A 217 0.41 16.20 12.46
CA ASN A 217 1.62 16.99 12.67
C ASN A 217 1.49 18.41 12.09
N PRO A 218 2.01 19.45 12.77
CA PRO A 218 1.80 20.85 12.37
C PRO A 218 2.26 21.14 10.94
N ALA A 219 1.41 21.78 10.15
CA ALA A 219 1.77 22.24 8.81
C ALA A 219 2.63 23.50 8.85
N VAL A 220 3.46 23.70 7.82
CA VAL A 220 4.00 25.03 7.53
C VAL A 220 2.84 25.99 7.24
N SER A 221 2.88 27.18 7.86
CA SER A 221 1.82 28.17 7.71
C SER A 221 1.57 28.55 6.24
N ILE A 222 0.31 28.85 5.90
CA ILE A 222 -0.06 29.26 4.55
C ILE A 222 0.64 30.56 4.13
N ALA A 223 0.89 31.47 5.08
CA ALA A 223 1.64 32.69 4.85
C ALA A 223 3.06 32.42 4.35
N GLU A 224 3.75 31.42 4.93
CA GLU A 224 5.07 30.99 4.47
C GLU A 224 5.01 30.36 3.07
N LYS A 225 4.05 29.45 2.83
CA LYS A 225 3.84 28.86 1.49
C LYS A 225 3.61 29.94 0.43
N ASN A 226 2.83 30.97 0.76
CA ASN A 226 2.58 32.12 -0.10
C ASN A 226 3.84 32.99 -0.32
N ARG A 227 4.74 33.10 0.67
CA ARG A 227 6.03 33.78 0.50
C ARG A 227 6.90 33.05 -0.52
N TRP A 228 7.04 31.73 -0.44
CA TRP A 228 7.80 30.97 -1.44
C TRP A 228 7.16 31.01 -2.82
N ARG A 229 5.82 30.94 -2.89
CA ARG A 229 5.09 31.10 -4.16
C ARG A 229 5.43 32.44 -4.83
N LYS A 230 5.45 33.54 -4.05
CA LYS A 230 5.84 34.88 -4.53
C LYS A 230 7.33 34.98 -4.88
N SER A 231 8.19 34.17 -4.27
CA SER A 231 9.63 34.15 -4.57
C SER A 231 10.01 33.24 -5.75
N GLY A 232 9.03 32.71 -6.50
CA GLY A 232 9.25 32.00 -7.76
C GLY A 232 9.13 30.48 -7.72
N TYR A 233 8.72 29.90 -6.59
CA TYR A 233 8.34 28.48 -6.52
C TYR A 233 7.06 28.24 -7.30
N ALA A 234 6.96 27.10 -7.98
CA ALA A 234 5.71 26.61 -8.56
C ALA A 234 4.68 26.29 -7.46
N PRO A 235 3.37 26.25 -7.79
CA PRO A 235 2.35 25.79 -6.84
C PRO A 235 2.51 24.28 -6.53
N VAL A 236 3.01 23.52 -7.50
CA VAL A 236 3.07 22.06 -7.47
C VAL A 236 4.51 21.54 -7.49
N LEU A 237 4.79 20.59 -6.60
CA LEU A 237 6.01 19.81 -6.57
C LEU A 237 5.84 18.46 -7.29
N TYR A 238 6.83 18.08 -8.10
CA TYR A 238 6.98 16.73 -8.62
C TYR A 238 8.36 16.15 -8.22
N MET A 239 8.34 15.02 -7.50
CA MET A 239 9.54 14.40 -6.92
C MET A 239 9.54 12.90 -7.21
N GLN A 240 9.80 12.53 -8.47
CA GLN A 240 9.86 11.13 -8.91
C GLN A 240 11.18 10.84 -9.61
N SER A 241 11.78 9.69 -9.30
CA SER A 241 13.05 9.26 -9.90
C SER A 241 12.96 7.96 -10.70
N HIS A 242 11.87 7.19 -10.54
CA HIS A 242 11.61 6.02 -11.38
C HIS A 242 10.71 6.43 -12.55
N CYS A 243 11.28 6.56 -13.74
CA CYS A 243 10.57 7.03 -14.92
C CYS A 243 10.10 5.86 -15.79
N ASP A 244 9.26 6.15 -16.79
CA ASP A 244 8.75 5.18 -17.78
C ASP A 244 7.99 4.00 -17.13
N VAL A 245 7.27 4.27 -16.04
CA VAL A 245 6.57 3.28 -15.22
C VAL A 245 5.18 2.88 -15.76
N PRO A 246 4.60 1.74 -15.33
CA PRO A 246 3.33 1.25 -15.87
C PRO A 246 2.12 2.16 -15.61
N SER A 247 2.15 3.04 -14.62
CA SER A 247 1.07 4.03 -14.41
C SER A 247 1.03 5.13 -15.47
N ASP A 248 2.05 5.19 -16.34
CA ASP A 248 2.22 6.17 -17.41
C ASP A 248 2.11 7.62 -16.91
N ARG A 249 2.57 7.82 -15.67
CA ARG A 249 2.48 9.11 -14.98
C ARG A 249 3.31 10.19 -15.66
N ASP A 250 4.44 9.86 -16.26
CA ASP A 250 5.36 10.85 -16.82
C ASP A 250 4.74 11.53 -18.06
N ARG A 251 4.06 10.76 -18.91
CA ARG A 251 3.31 11.30 -20.05
C ARG A 251 2.20 12.23 -19.55
N TYR A 252 1.46 11.81 -18.53
CA TYR A 252 0.42 12.64 -17.90
C TYR A 252 0.98 13.96 -17.35
N VAL A 253 2.07 13.92 -16.58
CA VAL A 253 2.68 15.13 -16.00
C VAL A 253 3.20 16.05 -17.09
N LYS A 254 3.80 15.51 -18.16
CA LYS A 254 4.25 16.31 -19.31
C LYS A 254 3.10 17.05 -20.00
N GLU A 255 1.91 16.44 -20.08
CA GLU A 255 0.71 17.11 -20.58
C GLU A 255 0.23 18.19 -19.60
N LEU A 256 0.18 17.89 -18.30
CA LEU A 256 -0.22 18.84 -17.26
C LEU A 256 0.69 20.08 -17.22
N MET A 257 1.99 19.91 -17.43
CA MET A 257 2.99 21.00 -17.49
C MET A 257 2.71 22.05 -18.57
N LYS A 258 1.86 21.75 -19.57
CA LYS A 258 1.44 22.74 -20.58
C LYS A 258 0.47 23.78 -20.01
N TYR A 259 -0.25 23.44 -18.95
CA TYR A 259 -1.31 24.25 -18.35
C TYR A 259 -0.96 24.75 -16.95
N LEU A 260 0.00 24.12 -16.28
CA LEU A 260 0.38 24.40 -14.89
C LEU A 260 1.89 24.42 -14.71
N GLN A 261 2.40 25.44 -14.01
CA GLN A 261 3.79 25.45 -13.58
C GLN A 261 4.02 24.35 -12.55
N ILE A 262 4.99 23.46 -12.80
CA ILE A 262 5.37 22.37 -11.90
C ILE A 262 6.88 22.42 -11.75
N ASP A 263 7.37 22.45 -10.51
CA ASP A 263 8.80 22.28 -10.23
C ASP A 263 9.08 20.78 -10.05
N SER A 264 9.91 20.22 -10.92
CA SER A 264 10.37 18.84 -10.90
C SER A 264 11.85 18.75 -10.56
N TYR A 265 12.14 18.06 -9.46
CA TYR A 265 13.49 17.92 -8.91
C TYR A 265 14.02 16.48 -8.98
N GLY A 266 13.14 15.49 -9.10
CA GLY A 266 13.51 14.10 -9.27
C GLY A 266 14.12 13.84 -10.65
N GLN A 267 14.49 12.60 -10.95
CA GLN A 267 15.07 12.26 -12.26
C GLN A 267 14.05 12.40 -13.41
N CYS A 268 12.75 12.27 -13.13
CA CYS A 268 11.71 12.35 -14.15
C CYS A 268 11.31 13.79 -14.45
N LEU A 269 11.29 14.16 -15.74
CA LEU A 269 10.93 15.50 -16.21
C LEU A 269 11.69 16.64 -15.50
N LYS A 270 12.92 16.35 -15.05
CA LYS A 270 13.76 17.24 -14.23
C LYS A 270 13.90 18.62 -14.85
N ASN A 271 13.29 19.64 -14.24
CA ASN A 271 13.33 21.02 -14.72
C ASN A 271 13.88 22.00 -13.66
N ARG A 272 14.19 21.50 -12.46
CA ARG A 272 14.88 22.19 -11.38
C ARG A 272 15.99 21.31 -10.81
N ASP A 273 16.96 21.96 -10.19
CA ASP A 273 17.99 21.30 -9.39
C ASP A 273 17.70 21.43 -7.90
N LEU A 274 18.00 20.38 -7.16
CA LEU A 274 17.89 20.38 -5.71
C LEU A 274 18.91 21.37 -5.12
N PRO A 275 18.59 22.02 -3.99
CA PRO A 275 19.50 22.98 -3.37
C PRO A 275 20.76 22.33 -2.78
N ASN A 276 20.74 21.03 -2.54
CA ASN A 276 21.84 20.28 -1.94
C ASN A 276 21.95 18.89 -2.61
N LYS A 277 23.18 18.48 -2.93
CA LYS A 277 23.48 17.17 -3.52
C LYS A 277 23.07 16.00 -2.61
N ARG A 278 23.06 16.20 -1.29
CA ARG A 278 22.58 15.17 -0.35
C ARG A 278 21.13 14.78 -0.63
N LEU A 279 20.30 15.72 -1.09
CA LEU A 279 18.89 15.47 -1.41
C LEU A 279 18.70 14.70 -2.72
N GLU A 280 19.74 14.54 -3.54
CA GLU A 280 19.69 13.75 -4.78
C GLU A 280 19.69 12.24 -4.50
N ASP A 281 20.04 11.83 -3.28
CA ASP A 281 19.98 10.44 -2.85
C ASP A 281 18.52 9.95 -2.79
N THR A 282 18.24 8.86 -3.51
CA THR A 282 16.92 8.22 -3.51
C THR A 282 16.51 7.70 -2.14
N SER A 283 17.47 7.34 -1.28
CA SER A 283 17.22 6.99 0.12
C SER A 283 16.64 8.18 0.88
N THR A 284 17.18 9.38 0.68
CA THR A 284 16.65 10.62 1.25
C THR A 284 15.23 10.93 0.77
N ALA A 285 14.90 10.61 -0.48
CA ALA A 285 13.57 10.81 -1.05
C ALA A 285 12.53 9.74 -0.66
N THR A 286 12.96 8.59 -0.17
CA THR A 286 12.09 7.49 0.30
C THR A 286 11.94 7.47 1.82
N THR A 287 12.88 8.07 2.55
CA THR A 287 12.84 8.27 4.01
C THR A 287 12.17 9.58 4.41
N GLU A 288 12.03 9.81 5.72
CA GLU A 288 11.68 11.11 6.30
C GLU A 288 12.93 11.89 6.73
N ASP A 289 13.89 12.06 5.84
CA ASP A 289 15.04 12.93 6.13
C ASP A 289 14.54 14.36 6.44
N PRO A 290 14.93 14.96 7.58
CA PRO A 290 14.40 16.25 8.00
C PRO A 290 14.67 17.40 7.02
N GLU A 291 15.81 17.38 6.31
CA GLU A 291 16.15 18.40 5.30
C GLU A 291 15.21 18.28 4.10
N PHE A 292 14.98 17.04 3.65
CA PHE A 292 14.05 16.75 2.57
C PHE A 292 12.59 17.12 2.92
N MET A 293 12.14 16.73 4.12
CA MET A 293 10.79 17.05 4.60
C MET A 293 10.57 18.57 4.70
N LYS A 294 11.54 19.30 5.26
CA LYS A 294 11.50 20.78 5.32
C LYS A 294 11.50 21.44 3.94
N PHE A 295 12.26 20.89 2.99
CA PHE A 295 12.31 21.39 1.62
C PHE A 295 10.96 21.20 0.90
N THR A 296 10.42 19.99 0.93
CA THR A 296 9.19 19.64 0.21
C THR A 296 7.93 20.26 0.84
N ALA A 297 7.93 20.54 2.15
CA ALA A 297 6.84 21.22 2.85
C ALA A 297 6.54 22.64 2.34
N ARG A 298 7.46 23.26 1.57
CA ARG A 298 7.29 24.61 1.00
C ARG A 298 6.16 24.71 -0.02
N TYR A 299 5.81 23.59 -0.66
CA TYR A 299 4.80 23.54 -1.72
C TYR A 299 3.40 23.37 -1.15
N LYS A 300 2.40 23.98 -1.82
CA LYS A 300 0.99 23.78 -1.50
C LYS A 300 0.49 22.41 -2.00
N PHE A 301 0.96 21.97 -3.17
CA PHE A 301 0.50 20.75 -3.82
C PHE A 301 1.67 19.83 -4.18
N HIS A 302 1.50 18.53 -4.02
CA HIS A 302 2.46 17.52 -4.45
C HIS A 302 1.79 16.58 -5.44
N LEU A 303 2.43 16.31 -6.58
CA LEU A 303 1.98 15.23 -7.47
C LEU A 303 2.30 13.87 -6.83
N ALA A 304 1.27 13.24 -6.29
CA ALA A 304 1.31 11.97 -5.58
C ALA A 304 0.92 10.84 -6.53
N MET A 305 1.81 10.48 -7.45
CA MET A 305 1.50 9.50 -8.51
C MET A 305 2.25 8.20 -8.27
N GLU A 306 1.52 7.10 -8.08
CA GLU A 306 2.11 5.77 -7.92
C GLU A 306 2.75 5.28 -9.22
N ASN A 307 3.67 4.31 -9.12
CA ASN A 307 4.30 3.71 -10.31
C ASN A 307 3.41 2.67 -11.00
N ALA A 308 2.38 2.16 -10.32
CA ALA A 308 1.36 1.29 -10.88
C ALA A 308 -0.02 1.61 -10.30
N ILE A 309 -1.07 1.26 -11.04
CA ILE A 309 -2.47 1.45 -10.65
C ILE A 309 -3.01 0.11 -10.13
N CYS A 310 -3.25 0.01 -8.83
CA CYS A 310 -3.82 -1.19 -8.23
C CYS A 310 -4.59 -0.85 -6.96
N ALA A 311 -5.69 -1.59 -6.70
CA ALA A 311 -6.49 -1.38 -5.51
C ALA A 311 -5.62 -1.50 -4.25
N ASP A 312 -5.84 -0.58 -3.31
CA ASP A 312 -5.14 -0.44 -2.03
C ASP A 312 -3.62 -0.22 -2.10
N TYR A 313 -3.03 -0.10 -3.29
CA TYR A 313 -1.62 0.28 -3.45
C TYR A 313 -1.45 1.78 -3.23
N MET A 314 -1.15 2.15 -1.98
CA MET A 314 -0.93 3.54 -1.55
C MET A 314 0.38 3.62 -0.77
N THR A 315 1.30 4.45 -1.23
CA THR A 315 2.63 4.53 -0.62
C THR A 315 2.87 5.85 0.11
N GLU A 316 4.11 6.10 0.53
CA GLU A 316 4.56 7.38 1.06
C GLU A 316 4.18 8.56 0.16
N LYS A 317 4.01 8.34 -1.16
CA LYS A 317 3.62 9.37 -2.12
C LYS A 317 2.26 9.98 -1.79
N LEU A 318 1.31 9.19 -1.27
CA LEU A 318 0.01 9.69 -0.82
C LEU A 318 0.11 10.36 0.55
N TRP A 319 0.75 9.69 1.50
CA TRP A 319 0.68 10.06 2.92
C TRP A 319 1.65 11.19 3.31
N ARG A 320 2.84 11.25 2.71
CA ARG A 320 3.85 12.27 3.01
C ARG A 320 3.36 13.70 2.74
N PRO A 321 2.76 14.02 1.58
CA PRO A 321 2.21 15.37 1.35
C PRO A 321 1.20 15.76 2.44
N MET A 322 0.32 14.82 2.82
CA MET A 322 -0.68 15.09 3.86
C MET A 322 -0.04 15.41 5.22
N HIS A 323 0.97 14.64 5.60
CA HIS A 323 1.75 14.87 6.81
C HIS A 323 2.41 16.25 6.80
N LEU A 324 3.01 16.66 5.67
CA LEU A 324 3.65 17.97 5.49
C LEU A 324 2.66 19.15 5.36
N GLY A 325 1.35 18.88 5.35
CA GLY A 325 0.32 19.89 5.13
C GLY A 325 0.32 20.46 3.71
N ALA A 326 0.63 19.61 2.72
CA ALA A 326 0.41 19.85 1.30
C ALA A 326 -0.74 18.95 0.81
N ILE A 327 -1.43 19.39 -0.24
CA ILE A 327 -2.52 18.62 -0.84
C ILE A 327 -1.94 17.66 -1.88
N PRO A 328 -2.08 16.33 -1.70
CA PRO A 328 -1.71 15.38 -2.74
C PRO A 328 -2.66 15.48 -3.93
N VAL A 329 -2.08 15.62 -5.13
CA VAL A 329 -2.74 15.47 -6.43
C VAL A 329 -2.47 14.04 -6.89
N TYR A 330 -3.43 13.16 -6.69
CA TYR A 330 -3.21 11.72 -6.62
C TYR A 330 -3.66 10.96 -7.87
N ARG A 331 -2.84 9.98 -8.26
CA ARG A 331 -3.15 8.93 -9.22
C ARG A 331 -2.46 7.64 -8.77
N GLY A 332 -3.23 6.61 -8.47
CA GLY A 332 -2.70 5.37 -7.89
C GLY A 332 -3.81 4.37 -7.64
N SER A 333 -4.09 4.08 -6.38
CA SER A 333 -5.16 3.17 -5.98
C SER A 333 -6.55 3.69 -6.36
N PRO A 334 -7.36 2.91 -7.11
CA PRO A 334 -8.77 3.22 -7.35
C PRO A 334 -9.64 3.20 -6.09
N SER A 335 -9.19 2.53 -5.02
CA SER A 335 -9.90 2.44 -3.74
C SER A 335 -9.45 3.49 -2.71
N VAL A 336 -8.63 4.47 -3.13
CA VAL A 336 -8.06 5.49 -2.22
C VAL A 336 -9.11 6.27 -1.42
N ARG A 337 -10.31 6.50 -1.99
CA ARG A 337 -11.40 7.21 -1.29
C ARG A 337 -11.81 6.55 0.01
N ASP A 338 -11.71 5.22 0.10
CA ASP A 338 -12.02 4.48 1.33
C ASP A 338 -11.04 4.81 2.46
N TRP A 339 -9.83 5.27 2.12
CA TRP A 339 -8.73 5.49 3.05
C TRP A 339 -8.45 6.97 3.32
N MET A 340 -9.09 7.88 2.58
CA MET A 340 -8.90 9.31 2.77
C MET A 340 -9.32 9.75 4.18
N PRO A 341 -8.52 10.58 4.89
CA PRO A 341 -8.87 11.03 6.25
C PRO A 341 -10.22 11.76 6.35
N SER A 342 -10.61 12.46 5.29
CA SER A 342 -11.90 13.14 5.12
C SER A 342 -12.24 13.22 3.63
N ASN A 343 -13.42 13.72 3.27
CA ASN A 343 -13.79 13.94 1.85
C ASN A 343 -12.93 15.03 1.17
N LEU A 344 -12.32 15.93 1.95
CA LEU A 344 -11.46 17.01 1.47
C LEU A 344 -10.06 16.82 2.05
N SER A 345 -9.26 15.97 1.42
CA SER A 345 -7.86 15.74 1.79
C SER A 345 -6.95 15.42 0.60
N VAL A 346 -7.54 15.05 -0.55
CA VAL A 346 -6.83 14.64 -1.78
C VAL A 346 -7.54 15.25 -2.98
N ILE A 347 -6.78 15.62 -4.00
CA ILE A 347 -7.31 15.92 -5.34
C ILE A 347 -7.10 14.67 -6.19
N LEU A 348 -8.18 13.99 -6.57
CA LEU A 348 -8.10 12.76 -7.36
C LEU A 348 -8.14 13.12 -8.84
N ILE A 349 -7.08 12.77 -9.57
CA ILE A 349 -6.95 13.10 -11.00
C ILE A 349 -8.10 12.51 -11.82
N GLU A 350 -8.62 11.34 -11.43
CA GLU A 350 -9.73 10.67 -12.11
C GLU A 350 -11.09 11.37 -11.97
N ASP A 351 -11.22 12.36 -11.09
CA ASP A 351 -12.45 13.18 -10.98
C ASP A 351 -12.54 14.26 -12.08
N PHE A 352 -11.53 14.37 -12.95
CA PHE A 352 -11.43 15.40 -13.99
C PHE A 352 -11.36 14.78 -15.38
N GLU A 353 -11.95 15.44 -16.38
CA GLU A 353 -11.97 14.92 -17.76
C GLU A 353 -10.63 15.11 -18.47
N SER A 354 -9.80 16.06 -18.01
CA SER A 354 -8.52 16.36 -18.65
C SER A 354 -7.46 16.93 -17.69
N PRO A 355 -6.15 16.82 -18.03
CA PRO A 355 -5.09 17.50 -17.30
C PRO A 355 -5.28 19.02 -17.20
N LYS A 356 -5.94 19.63 -18.18
CA LYS A 356 -6.24 21.07 -18.17
C LYS A 356 -7.20 21.44 -17.03
N GLU A 357 -8.25 20.65 -16.82
CA GLU A 357 -9.20 20.88 -15.72
C GLU A 357 -8.54 20.70 -14.35
N VAL A 358 -7.64 19.72 -14.21
CA VAL A 358 -6.82 19.57 -13.00
C VAL A 358 -5.98 20.84 -12.76
N ALA A 359 -5.35 21.39 -13.79
CA ALA A 359 -4.58 22.63 -13.69
C ALA A 359 -5.45 23.82 -13.25
N GLU A 360 -6.62 23.99 -13.87
CA GLU A 360 -7.57 25.07 -13.53
C GLU A 360 -8.06 24.94 -12.08
N PHE A 361 -8.36 23.72 -11.63
CA PHE A 361 -8.77 23.45 -10.26
C PHE A 361 -7.66 23.78 -9.25
N ILE A 362 -6.43 23.30 -9.50
CA ILE A 362 -5.27 23.61 -8.65
C ILE A 362 -5.03 25.11 -8.56
N MET A 363 -5.09 25.83 -9.68
CA MET A 363 -4.92 27.29 -9.69
C MET A 363 -6.01 28.01 -8.90
N SER A 364 -7.26 27.52 -8.95
CA SER A 364 -8.35 28.07 -8.15
C SER A 364 -8.08 27.96 -6.64
N LEU A 365 -7.48 26.84 -6.20
CA LEU A 365 -7.10 26.62 -4.81
C LEU A 365 -5.81 27.37 -4.44
N ASP A 366 -4.81 27.45 -5.33
CA ASP A 366 -3.57 28.22 -5.08
C ASP A 366 -3.86 29.70 -4.82
N SER A 367 -4.88 30.24 -5.50
CA SER A 367 -5.32 31.64 -5.38
C SER A 367 -6.24 31.95 -4.19
N ASP A 368 -6.73 30.93 -3.48
CA ASP A 368 -7.73 31.06 -2.43
C ASP A 368 -7.32 30.25 -1.19
N ASP A 369 -6.69 30.95 -0.24
CA ASP A 369 -6.16 30.33 0.98
C ASP A 369 -7.26 29.67 1.82
N GLU A 370 -8.48 30.19 1.84
CA GLU A 370 -9.59 29.59 2.60
C GLU A 370 -9.99 28.24 1.99
N LYS A 371 -10.10 28.16 0.65
CA LYS A 371 -10.38 26.89 -0.02
C LYS A 371 -9.24 25.89 0.15
N TYR A 372 -7.99 26.34 0.06
CA TYR A 372 -6.82 25.50 0.33
C TYR A 372 -6.86 24.92 1.75
N LEU A 373 -7.14 25.75 2.76
CA LEU A 373 -7.15 25.32 4.16
C LEU A 373 -8.25 24.31 4.49
N LYS A 374 -9.39 24.32 3.76
CA LYS A 374 -10.43 23.29 3.90
C LYS A 374 -9.91 21.88 3.63
N TYR A 375 -8.99 21.72 2.69
CA TYR A 375 -8.35 20.43 2.39
C TYR A 375 -7.40 19.96 3.50
N LEU A 376 -7.02 20.83 4.45
CA LEU A 376 -6.11 20.50 5.54
C LEU A 376 -6.84 20.37 6.89
N GLU A 377 -8.18 20.41 6.92
CA GLU A 377 -8.95 20.31 8.17
C GLU A 377 -8.71 18.98 8.90
N TYR A 378 -8.37 17.91 8.17
CA TYR A 378 -8.06 16.61 8.77
C TYR A 378 -6.85 16.65 9.74
N LYS A 379 -5.99 17.67 9.61
CA LYS A 379 -4.82 17.86 10.49
C LYS A 379 -5.20 18.32 11.89
N LYS A 380 -6.38 18.93 12.07
CA LYS A 380 -6.85 19.36 13.39
C LYS A 380 -7.18 18.13 14.26
N PRO A 381 -7.08 18.23 15.59
CA PRO A 381 -7.59 17.19 16.48
C PRO A 381 -9.05 16.84 16.14
N GLY A 382 -9.34 15.56 15.93
CA GLY A 382 -10.66 15.08 15.51
C GLY A 382 -11.06 15.36 14.04
N GLY A 383 -10.17 15.97 13.23
CA GLY A 383 -10.44 16.27 11.82
C GLY A 383 -10.47 15.05 10.89
N THR A 384 -9.85 13.94 11.31
CA THR A 384 -9.98 12.66 10.60
C THR A 384 -11.35 12.05 10.92
N THR A 385 -12.24 12.05 9.93
CA THR A 385 -13.67 11.67 10.08
C THR A 385 -13.99 10.31 9.47
N ASN A 386 -13.09 9.76 8.67
CA ASN A 386 -13.27 8.46 8.04
C ASN A 386 -13.20 7.32 9.06
N LYS A 387 -14.37 6.75 9.41
CA LYS A 387 -14.50 5.65 10.37
C LYS A 387 -13.84 4.36 9.91
N PHE A 388 -13.81 4.09 8.60
CA PHE A 388 -13.17 2.89 8.07
C PHE A 388 -11.66 2.95 8.29
N LEU A 389 -11.03 4.07 7.94
CA LEU A 389 -9.60 4.33 8.22
C LEU A 389 -9.29 4.19 9.72
N LEU A 390 -10.05 4.87 10.57
CA LEU A 390 -9.84 4.85 12.02
C LEU A 390 -9.94 3.42 12.59
N SER A 391 -10.99 2.69 12.22
CA SER A 391 -11.19 1.32 12.69
C SER A 391 -10.12 0.34 12.16
N SER A 392 -9.59 0.61 10.97
CA SER A 392 -8.52 -0.21 10.37
C SER A 392 -7.18 0.03 11.08
N MET A 393 -6.89 1.28 11.44
CA MET A 393 -5.70 1.63 12.22
C MET A 393 -5.76 1.03 13.64
N GLU A 394 -6.93 1.03 14.28
CA GLU A 394 -7.13 0.46 15.62
C GLU A 394 -6.95 -1.07 15.65
N LYS A 395 -7.44 -1.78 14.62
CA LYS A 395 -7.36 -3.24 14.52
C LYS A 395 -6.01 -3.76 14.04
N ARG A 396 -5.11 -2.87 13.61
CA ARG A 396 -3.83 -3.26 13.03
C ARG A 396 -2.94 -3.90 14.10
N GLU A 397 -2.46 -5.11 13.83
CA GLU A 397 -1.68 -5.92 14.79
C GLU A 397 -0.17 -5.65 14.72
N TRP A 398 0.27 -4.78 13.81
CA TRP A 398 1.67 -4.42 13.59
C TRP A 398 1.85 -2.90 13.56
N GLY A 399 3.08 -2.46 13.81
CA GLY A 399 3.46 -1.06 13.84
C GLY A 399 4.55 -0.72 12.82
N VAL A 400 4.73 0.58 12.60
CA VAL A 400 5.80 1.16 11.78
C VAL A 400 6.64 2.01 12.72
N ASN A 401 7.89 1.60 12.97
CA ASN A 401 8.76 2.22 13.97
C ASN A 401 8.14 2.33 15.38
N ASP A 402 7.23 1.41 15.71
CA ASP A 402 6.57 1.34 17.01
C ASP A 402 7.24 0.25 17.86
N ILE A 403 7.88 0.65 18.96
CA ILE A 403 8.53 -0.28 19.88
C ILE A 403 7.54 -1.16 20.67
N THR A 404 6.27 -0.77 20.70
CA THR A 404 5.21 -1.46 21.44
C THR A 404 4.49 -2.52 20.61
N ALA A 405 4.71 -2.52 19.29
CA ALA A 405 4.11 -3.46 18.34
C ALA A 405 5.21 -4.20 17.55
N PRO A 406 4.94 -5.43 17.06
CA PRO A 406 5.85 -6.06 16.11
C PRO A 406 5.92 -5.23 14.82
N ASN A 407 7.08 -5.18 14.17
CA ASN A 407 7.14 -4.73 12.78
C ASN A 407 6.34 -5.72 11.90
N TYR A 408 5.84 -5.25 10.76
CA TYR A 408 4.97 -6.05 9.89
C TYR A 408 5.64 -7.33 9.34
N LEU A 409 6.96 -7.36 9.20
CA LEU A 409 7.70 -8.51 8.69
C LEU A 409 7.73 -9.65 9.73
N ASN A 410 8.11 -9.33 10.97
CA ASN A 410 8.07 -10.24 12.11
C ASN A 410 6.64 -10.63 12.48
N GLY A 411 5.69 -9.68 12.35
CA GLY A 411 4.27 -9.92 12.53
C GLY A 411 3.74 -10.97 11.54
N PHE A 412 4.09 -10.85 10.26
CA PHE A 412 3.72 -11.85 9.25
C PHE A 412 4.38 -13.21 9.50
N GLU A 413 5.65 -13.25 9.91
CA GLU A 413 6.33 -14.48 10.29
C GLU A 413 5.59 -15.20 11.44
N CYS A 414 5.15 -14.44 12.44
CA CYS A 414 4.37 -14.98 13.53
C CYS A 414 2.96 -15.43 13.13
N PHE A 415 2.29 -14.67 12.26
CA PHE A 415 1.03 -15.08 11.66
C PHE A 415 1.16 -16.45 10.98
N VAL A 416 2.18 -16.65 10.14
CA VAL A 416 2.44 -17.93 9.48
C VAL A 416 2.74 -19.02 10.50
N CYS A 417 3.54 -18.74 11.54
CA CYS A 417 3.86 -19.70 12.58
C CYS A 417 2.61 -20.22 13.30
N ASP A 418 1.72 -19.32 13.73
CA ASP A 418 0.51 -19.67 14.44
C ASP A 418 -0.44 -20.47 13.53
N LYS A 419 -0.64 -20.03 12.28
CA LYS A 419 -1.47 -20.75 11.30
C LYS A 419 -0.96 -22.17 11.03
N GLU A 420 0.35 -22.35 10.87
CA GLU A 420 0.94 -23.67 10.63
C GLU A 420 0.84 -24.60 11.84
N ASN A 421 0.98 -24.08 13.06
CA ASN A 421 0.76 -24.87 14.26
C ASN A 421 -0.71 -25.29 14.42
N PHE A 422 -1.66 -24.38 14.16
CA PHE A 422 -3.09 -24.72 14.16
C PHE A 422 -3.43 -25.78 13.10
N ARG A 423 -2.93 -25.62 11.87
CA ARG A 423 -3.11 -26.60 10.79
C ARG A 423 -2.55 -27.98 11.17
N ALA A 424 -1.32 -28.02 11.68
CA ALA A 424 -0.69 -29.27 12.12
C ALA A 424 -1.46 -29.94 13.27
N GLY A 425 -2.01 -29.15 14.21
CA GLY A 425 -2.88 -29.61 15.28
C GLY A 425 -4.18 -30.24 14.73
N ALA A 426 -4.85 -29.54 13.81
CA ALA A 426 -6.07 -30.00 13.17
C ALA A 426 -5.85 -31.31 12.38
N GLU A 427 -4.76 -31.41 11.61
CA GLU A 427 -4.39 -32.64 10.92
C GLU A 427 -4.15 -33.82 11.88
N LYS A 428 -3.51 -33.55 13.03
CA LYS A 428 -3.27 -34.57 14.05
C LYS A 428 -4.59 -35.04 14.67
N MET A 429 -5.52 -34.13 14.91
CA MET A 429 -6.86 -34.47 15.41
C MET A 429 -7.65 -35.30 14.39
N TYR A 430 -7.64 -34.89 13.11
CA TYR A 430 -8.25 -35.65 12.02
C TYR A 430 -7.69 -37.08 11.94
N LYS A 431 -6.36 -37.23 11.93
CA LYS A 431 -5.71 -38.55 11.91
C LYS A 431 -6.07 -39.44 13.11
N LYS A 432 -6.30 -38.85 14.29
CA LYS A 432 -6.73 -39.57 15.48
C LYS A 432 -8.20 -39.97 15.45
N SER A 433 -9.07 -39.20 14.80
CA SER A 433 -10.52 -39.46 14.78
C SER A 433 -11.19 -39.04 13.47
N PRO A 434 -10.92 -39.72 12.33
CA PRO A 434 -11.39 -39.29 11.01
C PRO A 434 -12.91 -39.25 10.86
N LYS A 435 -13.65 -40.05 11.66
CA LYS A 435 -15.12 -40.10 11.65
C LYS A 435 -15.78 -38.96 12.43
N LYS A 436 -15.03 -38.25 13.28
CA LYS A 436 -15.56 -37.21 14.19
C LYS A 436 -14.99 -35.83 13.92
N THR A 437 -13.85 -35.75 13.25
CA THR A 437 -13.17 -34.50 12.93
C THR A 437 -13.19 -34.33 11.41
N PRO A 438 -13.58 -33.16 10.87
CA PRO A 438 -13.50 -32.92 9.44
C PRO A 438 -12.04 -32.85 8.97
N VAL A 439 -11.82 -33.11 7.68
CA VAL A 439 -10.52 -32.88 7.03
C VAL A 439 -10.23 -31.37 7.10
N PRO A 440 -9.04 -30.94 7.56
CA PRO A 440 -8.67 -29.54 7.48
C PRO A 440 -8.64 -29.09 6.01
N GLU A 441 -9.42 -28.07 5.67
CA GLU A 441 -9.43 -27.53 4.32
C GLU A 441 -8.12 -26.77 4.04
N PRO A 442 -7.52 -26.95 2.84
CA PRO A 442 -6.36 -26.17 2.45
C PRO A 442 -6.80 -24.73 2.20
N HIS A 443 -6.12 -23.79 2.86
CA HIS A 443 -6.29 -22.36 2.57
C HIS A 443 -5.41 -21.95 1.40
N ILE A 444 -5.96 -21.23 0.42
CA ILE A 444 -5.25 -20.76 -0.78
C ILE A 444 -5.66 -19.30 -1.01
N ALA A 445 -4.69 -18.45 -1.32
CA ALA A 445 -4.93 -17.06 -1.61
C ALA A 445 -5.88 -16.88 -2.81
N GLU A 446 -6.72 -15.85 -2.75
CA GLU A 446 -7.64 -15.50 -3.83
C GLU A 446 -7.05 -14.43 -4.75
N TYR A 447 -7.68 -14.22 -5.92
CA TYR A 447 -7.23 -13.21 -6.89
C TYR A 447 -7.17 -11.80 -6.28
N ASN A 448 -8.13 -11.44 -5.44
CA ASN A 448 -8.19 -10.15 -4.75
C ASN A 448 -7.10 -9.95 -3.67
N HIS A 449 -6.28 -10.96 -3.33
CA HIS A 449 -5.14 -10.77 -2.44
C HIS A 449 -3.99 -9.98 -3.10
N MET A 450 -4.01 -9.79 -4.44
CA MET A 450 -3.13 -8.87 -5.18
C MET A 450 -3.91 -8.24 -6.34
N GLY A 451 -4.21 -9.05 -7.38
CA GLY A 451 -5.23 -8.81 -8.40
C GLY A 451 -5.16 -7.46 -9.12
N CYS A 452 -3.97 -7.05 -9.54
CA CYS A 452 -3.78 -5.78 -10.22
C CYS A 452 -4.16 -5.85 -11.71
N PRO A 453 -4.82 -4.80 -12.25
CA PRO A 453 -5.24 -4.78 -13.64
C PRO A 453 -4.05 -4.61 -14.58
N VAL A 454 -4.29 -4.87 -15.87
CA VAL A 454 -3.34 -4.53 -16.94
C VAL A 454 -3.02 -3.03 -16.89
N PRO A 455 -1.75 -2.63 -17.07
CA PRO A 455 -1.37 -1.22 -17.19
C PRO A 455 -2.19 -0.47 -18.24
N VAL A 456 -2.57 0.76 -17.93
CA VAL A 456 -3.35 1.63 -18.83
C VAL A 456 -2.66 2.98 -19.02
N PRO A 457 -2.86 3.62 -20.18
CA PRO A 457 -2.42 4.98 -20.45
C PRO A 457 -2.75 5.99 -19.34
N GLY A 458 -1.82 6.91 -19.09
CA GLY A 458 -1.92 7.99 -18.12
C GLY A 458 -3.04 8.97 -18.47
N PHE A 459 -3.21 9.24 -19.76
CA PHE A 459 -4.34 9.98 -20.35
C PHE A 459 -4.61 9.48 -21.77
N GLY A 460 -5.80 9.82 -22.29
CA GLY A 460 -6.23 9.36 -23.61
C GLY A 460 -6.51 7.85 -23.63
N THR A 461 -6.64 7.29 -24.83
CA THR A 461 -6.91 5.87 -25.03
C THR A 461 -5.66 5.11 -25.50
N ALA A 462 -5.61 3.80 -25.27
CA ALA A 462 -4.49 2.97 -25.74
C ALA A 462 -4.37 2.98 -27.27
N ALA A 463 -5.48 3.19 -27.99
CA ALA A 463 -5.52 3.31 -29.45
C ALA A 463 -4.87 4.60 -29.98
N GLU A 464 -4.69 5.62 -29.13
CA GLU A 464 -4.02 6.87 -29.49
C GLU A 464 -2.50 6.79 -29.36
N ILE A 465 -1.98 5.76 -28.67
CA ILE A 465 -0.55 5.54 -28.50
C ILE A 465 -0.03 4.72 -29.69
N PRO A 466 1.03 5.17 -30.40
CA PRO A 466 1.63 4.38 -31.46
C PRO A 466 2.08 3.00 -30.98
N GLU A 467 1.89 1.95 -31.77
CA GLU A 467 2.37 0.58 -31.44
C GLU A 467 3.90 0.51 -31.27
N SER A 468 4.64 1.46 -31.83
CA SER A 468 6.08 1.59 -31.66
C SER A 468 6.51 2.28 -30.36
N ASP A 469 5.56 2.78 -29.57
CA ASP A 469 5.84 3.43 -28.28
C ASP A 469 6.40 2.42 -27.28
N SER A 470 7.46 2.80 -26.57
CA SER A 470 8.16 1.92 -25.64
C SER A 470 7.27 1.46 -24.48
N TRP A 471 6.38 2.32 -23.99
CA TRP A 471 5.46 1.96 -22.92
C TRP A 471 4.48 0.88 -23.39
N MET A 472 3.95 1.04 -24.62
CA MET A 472 3.00 0.11 -25.23
C MET A 472 3.63 -1.27 -25.53
N GLN A 473 4.92 -1.29 -25.86
CA GLN A 473 5.66 -2.54 -26.10
C GLN A 473 6.09 -3.26 -24.83
N MET A 474 6.36 -2.54 -23.74
CA MET A 474 6.89 -3.12 -22.51
C MET A 474 5.79 -3.62 -21.58
N TRP A 475 4.96 -2.72 -21.05
CA TRP A 475 4.16 -3.05 -19.85
C TRP A 475 3.00 -4.01 -20.10
N PRO A 476 2.21 -3.88 -21.18
CA PRO A 476 1.20 -4.88 -21.51
C PRO A 476 1.81 -6.26 -21.80
N GLN A 477 2.96 -6.31 -22.46
CA GLN A 477 3.65 -7.56 -22.77
C GLN A 477 4.15 -8.24 -21.50
N ASP A 478 4.85 -7.52 -20.62
CA ASP A 478 5.34 -8.04 -19.34
C ASP A 478 4.20 -8.56 -18.45
N TYR A 479 3.07 -7.84 -18.43
CA TYR A 479 1.86 -8.26 -17.72
C TYR A 479 1.40 -9.63 -18.22
N TRP A 480 1.17 -9.80 -19.53
CA TRP A 480 0.64 -11.06 -20.06
C TRP A 480 1.66 -12.20 -20.07
N GLN A 481 2.95 -11.92 -20.30
CA GLN A 481 4.00 -12.94 -20.18
C GLN A 481 4.07 -13.49 -18.75
N SER A 482 3.83 -12.64 -17.73
CA SER A 482 3.79 -13.08 -16.34
C SER A 482 2.59 -13.97 -16.02
N PHE A 483 1.48 -13.85 -16.77
CA PHE A 483 0.37 -14.79 -16.68
C PHE A 483 0.84 -16.20 -17.09
N ASP A 484 1.52 -16.31 -18.23
CA ASP A 484 2.07 -17.57 -18.74
C ASP A 484 3.03 -18.19 -17.72
N GLN A 485 3.87 -17.38 -17.07
CA GLN A 485 4.78 -17.86 -16.02
C GLN A 485 4.04 -18.47 -14.83
N GLY A 486 2.95 -17.84 -14.38
CA GLY A 486 2.12 -18.37 -13.30
C GLY A 486 1.45 -19.70 -13.67
N GLU A 487 0.94 -19.81 -14.90
CA GLU A 487 0.35 -21.07 -15.37
C GLU A 487 1.39 -22.18 -15.54
N ALA A 488 2.56 -21.88 -16.11
CA ALA A 488 3.61 -22.87 -16.34
C ALA A 488 4.09 -23.48 -15.03
N LEU A 489 4.33 -22.65 -13.99
CA LEU A 489 4.71 -23.15 -12.67
C LEU A 489 3.56 -23.94 -12.01
N THR A 490 2.32 -23.52 -12.18
CA THR A 490 1.14 -24.27 -11.69
C THR A 490 1.12 -25.67 -12.30
N GLU A 491 1.30 -25.79 -13.62
CA GLU A 491 1.37 -27.07 -14.32
C GLU A 491 2.54 -27.94 -13.84
N MET A 492 3.73 -27.35 -13.66
CA MET A 492 4.89 -28.07 -13.10
C MET A 492 4.59 -28.66 -11.73
N ILE A 493 3.93 -27.90 -10.84
CA ILE A 493 3.53 -28.37 -9.51
C ILE A 493 2.51 -29.51 -9.63
N LEU A 494 1.49 -29.36 -10.48
CA LEU A 494 0.47 -30.39 -10.69
C LEU A 494 1.05 -31.72 -11.22
N ARG A 495 2.10 -31.64 -12.05
CA ARG A 495 2.80 -32.81 -12.59
C ARG A 495 3.90 -33.35 -11.66
N ASN A 496 4.03 -32.82 -10.44
CA ASN A 496 5.10 -33.15 -9.48
C ASN A 496 6.50 -33.05 -10.11
N GLU A 497 6.71 -32.05 -10.98
CA GLU A 497 8.01 -31.84 -11.60
C GLU A 497 9.08 -31.54 -10.54
N THR A 498 10.27 -32.08 -10.75
CA THR A 498 11.42 -31.91 -9.85
C THR A 498 12.54 -31.10 -10.48
N ASN A 499 12.59 -31.04 -11.81
CA ASN A 499 13.59 -30.28 -12.56
C ASN A 499 13.05 -28.87 -12.92
N GLN A 500 13.62 -27.85 -12.30
CA GLN A 500 13.32 -26.44 -12.56
C GLN A 500 13.67 -26.00 -13.99
N GLU A 501 14.68 -26.61 -14.62
CA GLU A 501 15.16 -26.23 -15.96
C GLU A 501 14.09 -26.42 -17.05
N LYS A 502 13.11 -27.31 -16.81
CA LYS A 502 11.99 -27.54 -17.72
C LYS A 502 10.97 -26.41 -17.74
N PHE A 503 11.08 -25.40 -16.87
CA PHE A 503 10.13 -24.29 -16.83
C PHE A 503 9.89 -23.67 -18.22
N TRP A 504 10.95 -23.52 -19.01
CA TRP A 504 10.85 -22.95 -20.36
C TRP A 504 10.12 -23.87 -21.36
N ASP A 505 10.21 -25.19 -21.18
CA ASP A 505 9.44 -26.15 -21.97
C ASP A 505 7.94 -26.00 -21.68
N TYR A 506 7.56 -25.89 -20.39
CA TYR A 506 6.18 -25.66 -19.99
C TYR A 506 5.67 -24.32 -20.51
N MET A 507 6.45 -23.25 -20.39
CA MET A 507 6.13 -21.93 -20.97
C MET A 507 5.87 -22.01 -22.48
N HIS A 508 6.74 -22.72 -23.21
CA HIS A 508 6.59 -22.91 -24.65
C HIS A 508 5.32 -23.70 -25.01
N GLU A 509 5.00 -24.76 -24.25
CA GLU A 509 3.74 -25.50 -24.41
C GLU A 509 2.51 -24.58 -24.24
N MET A 510 2.53 -23.67 -23.26
CA MET A 510 1.42 -22.74 -23.01
C MET A 510 1.25 -21.75 -24.16
N TYR A 511 2.35 -21.19 -24.64
CA TYR A 511 2.36 -20.28 -25.78
C TYR A 511 1.79 -20.93 -27.06
N ILE A 512 2.18 -22.18 -27.36
CA ILE A 512 1.64 -22.93 -28.50
C ILE A 512 0.13 -23.16 -28.32
N LYS A 513 -0.32 -23.60 -27.14
CA LYS A 513 -1.75 -23.86 -26.88
C LYS A 513 -2.62 -22.62 -27.11
N ARG A 514 -2.13 -21.43 -26.76
CA ARG A 514 -2.84 -20.17 -26.95
C ARG A 514 -2.88 -19.73 -28.40
N SER A 515 -1.74 -19.78 -29.08
CA SER A 515 -1.64 -19.43 -30.51
C SER A 515 -2.45 -20.36 -31.42
N MET A 516 -2.75 -21.59 -30.98
CA MET A 516 -3.64 -22.53 -31.70
C MET A 516 -5.14 -22.33 -31.41
N ASN A 517 -5.50 -21.64 -30.33
CA ASN A 517 -6.90 -21.40 -29.92
C ASN A 517 -7.43 -20.01 -30.34
N HIS A 518 -6.59 -19.19 -30.97
CA HIS A 518 -6.94 -17.94 -31.65
C HIS A 518 -6.91 -18.15 -33.16
#